data_AF-A0AAU9D181-F1
#
_entry.id   AF-A0AAU9D181-F1
#
_cell.length_a   1.000
_cell.length_b   1.000
_cell.length_c   1.000
_cell.angle_alpha   90.00
_cell.angle_beta   90.00
_cell.angle_gamma   90.00
#
_symmetry.space_group_name_H-M   'P 1'
#
loop_
_entity.id
_entity.type
_entity.pdbx_description
1 polymer ?
#
loop_
_entity_poly.entity_id
_entity_poly.type
_entity_poly.pdbx_seq_one_letter_code
_entity_poly.pdbx_strand_id
1 'polypeptide(L)'
;MIWIFDIETILDAELIRKTMNLEGTDVEVMNLAKDIYQGKKGNRFLPLPYHKIVNISILGLDKDKNFLKLSSINDEDEKEIIEKFLDALNKNNPQVITFNGRSFDLPVLMIRAMKYSLSCNTYFENENSKIGKNRWSNYRARYNEKFHLDLMDSLSEFGAVRGLSLDLLSSMIGAPGKYEVNGSQVIDLYYNGELEKIKEYCESDVLNTYWLYLKYEVLRGNITREEFGKKLEILKENLIKNRYYFEIFEENINKELDNLNGVEKGIEEENKKENKGEKMILLTGANGQLGTDFKKLFDEKQLKYIATDYKELDITNIDNVREFVKNKNIKYIINCAAYNNVDKAEEERDKVYALNCDAPKNLAIIAKEIDAIFVTYSTDFVFDGEKGEAYVEKDKVSPVSVYGQSKADGEKKVLEAYEKVFVIRTSWVFGTGNSNFNTQVINWSKSRTELSIVDDQISVPTYSWDLAEFSWKLIETNEFGLYHISNDGIASKYDQAKYLLDKIGWKGELKKAKTSDFNLAAKRAKFSKLSSEKVEKLVGEKLPNWKSGIDRYLGMA
;
A
#
# COMPACT_ATOMS: atom_id res chain seq x y z
N MET A 1 6.16 -28.13 6.23
CA MET A 1 5.21 -28.68 5.26
C MET A 1 3.88 -28.73 5.96
N ILE A 2 2.87 -28.21 5.29
CA ILE A 2 1.49 -28.14 5.77
C ILE A 2 0.67 -28.94 4.77
N TRP A 3 -0.27 -29.75 5.23
CA TRP A 3 -1.22 -30.46 4.38
C TRP A 3 -2.62 -29.96 4.67
N ILE A 4 -3.33 -29.61 3.61
CA ILE A 4 -4.77 -29.39 3.64
C ILE A 4 -5.38 -30.63 3.00
N PHE A 5 -6.31 -31.30 3.69
CA PHE A 5 -6.89 -32.52 3.17
C PHE A 5 -8.37 -32.63 3.53
N ASP A 6 -9.07 -33.44 2.75
CA ASP A 6 -10.47 -33.78 2.88
C ASP A 6 -10.67 -35.27 2.49
N ILE A 7 -11.78 -35.89 2.91
CA ILE A 7 -12.11 -37.28 2.56
C ILE A 7 -13.52 -37.40 2.03
N GLU A 8 -13.69 -38.24 1.00
CA GLU A 8 -15.01 -38.65 0.55
C GLU A 8 -15.40 -40.03 1.02
N THR A 9 -16.69 -40.17 1.37
CA THR A 9 -17.23 -41.40 1.93
C THR A 9 -18.56 -41.79 1.31
N ILE A 10 -18.72 -43.10 1.08
CA ILE A 10 -20.03 -43.72 0.89
C ILE A 10 -20.46 -44.39 2.20
N LEU A 11 -21.69 -44.91 2.26
CA LEU A 11 -22.09 -45.75 3.37
C LEU A 11 -21.58 -47.19 3.19
N ASP A 12 -21.25 -47.88 4.29
CA ASP A 12 -20.79 -49.26 4.32
C ASP A 12 -22.00 -50.20 4.28
N ALA A 13 -22.46 -50.55 3.07
CA ALA A 13 -23.65 -51.38 2.87
C ALA A 13 -23.51 -52.78 3.50
N GLU A 14 -22.31 -53.37 3.52
CA GLU A 14 -22.04 -54.65 4.19
C GLU A 14 -22.32 -54.54 5.69
N LEU A 15 -21.76 -53.51 6.34
CA LEU A 15 -21.98 -53.26 7.76
C LEU A 15 -23.46 -52.95 8.06
N ILE A 16 -24.13 -52.16 7.22
CA ILE A 16 -25.56 -51.83 7.39
C ILE A 16 -26.42 -53.09 7.32
N ARG A 17 -26.24 -53.96 6.32
CA ARG A 17 -26.96 -55.25 6.25
C ARG A 17 -26.77 -56.04 7.54
N LYS A 18 -25.52 -56.17 8.00
CA LYS A 18 -25.13 -56.95 9.17
C LYS A 18 -25.70 -56.41 10.50
N THR A 19 -25.80 -55.09 10.69
CA THR A 19 -26.22 -54.51 11.97
C THR A 19 -27.69 -54.10 12.00
N MET A 20 -28.31 -53.82 10.86
CA MET A 20 -29.71 -53.39 10.76
C MET A 20 -30.65 -54.49 10.23
N ASN A 21 -30.11 -55.64 9.81
CA ASN A 21 -30.84 -56.76 9.23
C ASN A 21 -31.73 -56.32 8.04
N LEU A 22 -31.12 -55.57 7.12
CA LEU A 22 -31.73 -55.08 5.89
C LEU A 22 -31.28 -55.93 4.70
N GLU A 23 -32.17 -56.13 3.74
CA GLU A 23 -31.93 -56.83 2.47
C GLU A 23 -32.13 -55.87 1.29
N GLY A 24 -31.58 -56.22 0.13
CA GLY A 24 -31.61 -55.41 -1.09
C GLY A 24 -30.22 -55.11 -1.66
N THR A 25 -30.19 -54.36 -2.77
CA THR A 25 -28.97 -53.79 -3.36
C THR A 25 -28.31 -52.79 -2.41
N ASP A 26 -27.05 -52.42 -2.68
CA ASP A 26 -26.32 -51.50 -1.83
C ASP A 26 -27.03 -50.16 -1.67
N VAL A 27 -27.48 -49.56 -2.78
CA VAL A 27 -28.18 -48.27 -2.80
C VAL A 27 -29.52 -48.33 -2.04
N GLU A 28 -30.29 -49.42 -2.20
CA GLU A 28 -31.55 -49.62 -1.46
C GLU A 28 -31.31 -49.69 0.05
N VAL A 29 -30.35 -50.52 0.48
CA VAL A 29 -30.00 -50.71 1.89
C VAL A 29 -29.49 -49.39 2.51
N MET A 30 -28.67 -48.62 1.79
CA MET A 30 -28.23 -47.30 2.22
C MET A 30 -29.38 -46.31 2.42
N ASN A 31 -30.32 -46.27 1.48
CA ASN A 31 -31.46 -45.35 1.55
C ASN A 31 -32.44 -45.75 2.67
N LEU A 32 -32.75 -47.04 2.83
CA LEU A 32 -33.52 -47.56 3.96
C LEU A 32 -32.88 -47.20 5.31
N ALA A 33 -31.56 -47.32 5.44
CA ALA A 33 -30.85 -46.96 6.66
C ALA A 33 -30.90 -45.46 6.97
N LYS A 34 -30.77 -44.59 5.95
CA LYS A 34 -30.97 -43.13 6.09
C LYS A 34 -32.38 -42.81 6.59
N ASP A 35 -33.40 -43.47 6.07
CA ASP A 35 -34.80 -43.23 6.44
C ASP A 35 -35.14 -43.73 7.85
N ILE A 36 -34.58 -44.89 8.25
CA ILE A 36 -34.64 -45.37 9.65
C ILE A 36 -34.03 -44.36 10.62
N TYR A 37 -32.91 -43.73 10.25
CA TYR A 37 -32.28 -42.69 11.07
C TYR A 37 -33.07 -41.38 11.07
N GLN A 38 -33.62 -40.96 9.93
CA GLN A 38 -34.49 -39.78 9.84
C GLN A 38 -35.71 -39.92 10.77
N GLY A 39 -36.38 -41.08 10.75
CA GLY A 39 -37.53 -41.36 11.59
C GLY A 39 -37.20 -41.47 13.09
N LYS A 40 -36.00 -41.94 13.46
CA LYS A 40 -35.59 -42.12 14.86
C LYS A 40 -34.91 -40.91 15.50
N LYS A 41 -34.18 -40.10 14.71
CA LYS A 41 -33.26 -39.05 15.20
C LYS A 41 -33.46 -37.69 14.54
N GLY A 42 -34.37 -37.58 13.56
CA GLY A 42 -34.64 -36.32 12.85
C GLY A 42 -33.58 -35.90 11.84
N ASN A 43 -32.56 -36.73 11.58
CA ASN A 43 -31.57 -36.50 10.53
C ASN A 43 -31.21 -37.80 9.79
N ARG A 44 -30.77 -37.67 8.54
CA ARG A 44 -30.33 -38.77 7.65
C ARG A 44 -28.84 -39.14 7.80
N PHE A 45 -28.14 -38.64 8.83
CA PHE A 45 -26.71 -38.86 9.01
C PHE A 45 -26.44 -40.08 9.91
N LEU A 46 -25.71 -41.07 9.38
CA LEU A 46 -25.40 -42.30 10.10
C LEU A 46 -24.17 -42.13 11.02
N PRO A 47 -24.02 -42.96 12.06
CA PRO A 47 -22.80 -43.00 12.87
C PRO A 47 -21.54 -43.30 12.04
N LEU A 48 -20.42 -42.66 12.38
CA LEU A 48 -19.14 -42.73 11.66
C LEU A 48 -18.66 -44.15 11.24
N PRO A 49 -18.86 -45.24 12.02
CA PRO A 49 -18.46 -46.58 11.57
C PRO A 49 -19.12 -47.04 10.25
N TYR A 50 -20.29 -46.51 9.92
CA TYR A 50 -21.00 -46.77 8.66
C TYR A 50 -20.47 -45.96 7.48
N HIS A 51 -19.45 -45.12 7.63
CA HIS A 51 -18.84 -44.41 6.52
C HIS A 51 -17.62 -45.18 6.02
N LYS A 52 -17.60 -45.50 4.72
CA LYS A 52 -16.50 -46.16 4.00
C LYS A 52 -15.78 -45.10 3.17
N ILE A 53 -14.47 -44.96 3.33
CA ILE A 53 -13.66 -43.99 2.57
C ILE A 53 -13.49 -44.47 1.12
N VAL A 54 -13.63 -43.55 0.17
CA VAL A 54 -13.50 -43.83 -1.29
C VAL A 54 -12.52 -42.89 -2.00
N ASN A 55 -12.21 -41.73 -1.42
CA ASN A 55 -11.15 -40.84 -1.89
C ASN A 55 -10.57 -40.04 -0.70
N ILE A 56 -9.28 -39.73 -0.78
CA ILE A 56 -8.64 -38.71 0.06
C ILE A 56 -7.92 -37.73 -0.86
N SER A 57 -8.26 -36.43 -0.83
CA SER A 57 -7.55 -35.39 -1.56
C SER A 57 -6.64 -34.61 -0.62
N ILE A 58 -5.43 -34.26 -1.05
CA ILE A 58 -4.40 -33.58 -0.25
C ILE A 58 -3.72 -32.48 -1.08
N LEU A 59 -3.74 -31.26 -0.57
CA LEU A 59 -2.87 -30.16 -1.01
C LEU A 59 -1.69 -30.02 -0.04
N GLY A 60 -0.48 -30.28 -0.54
CA GLY A 60 0.76 -29.96 0.15
C GLY A 60 1.18 -28.51 -0.06
N LEU A 61 1.59 -27.86 1.04
CA LEU A 61 2.19 -26.52 1.07
C LEU A 61 3.59 -26.55 1.73
N ASP A 62 4.41 -25.55 1.41
CA ASP A 62 5.72 -25.33 2.05
C ASP A 62 5.59 -24.78 3.49
N LYS A 63 6.62 -24.08 4.00
CA LYS A 63 6.54 -23.40 5.31
C LYS A 63 5.92 -22.01 5.21
N ASP A 64 6.03 -21.39 4.04
CA ASP A 64 5.57 -20.04 3.75
C ASP A 64 4.13 -20.05 3.22
N LYS A 65 3.49 -21.22 3.17
CA LYS A 65 2.10 -21.50 2.75
C LYS A 65 1.90 -21.29 1.25
N ASN A 66 2.88 -21.60 0.43
CA ASN A 66 2.74 -21.61 -1.03
C ASN A 66 2.31 -23.02 -1.49
N PHE A 67 1.53 -23.06 -2.56
CA PHE A 67 1.09 -24.30 -3.21
C PHE A 67 2.31 -25.13 -3.66
N LEU A 68 2.38 -26.41 -3.30
CA LEU A 68 3.38 -27.34 -3.84
C LEU A 68 2.77 -28.37 -4.78
N LYS A 69 1.70 -29.07 -4.33
CA LYS A 69 1.06 -30.12 -5.11
C LYS A 69 -0.31 -30.48 -4.54
N LEU A 70 -1.32 -30.52 -5.41
CA LEU A 70 -2.58 -31.22 -5.17
C LEU A 70 -2.46 -32.68 -5.67
N SER A 71 -2.97 -33.63 -4.89
CA SER A 71 -2.99 -35.04 -5.24
C SER A 71 -4.07 -35.79 -4.47
N SER A 72 -4.65 -36.81 -5.09
CA SER A 72 -5.68 -37.64 -4.45
C SER A 72 -5.32 -39.12 -4.47
N ILE A 73 -5.90 -39.85 -3.53
CA ILE A 73 -5.76 -41.30 -3.35
C ILE A 73 -7.15 -41.90 -3.53
N ASN A 74 -7.42 -42.42 -4.72
CA ASN A 74 -8.66 -43.09 -5.11
C ASN A 74 -8.34 -44.49 -5.66
N ASP A 75 -8.36 -45.48 -4.77
CA ASP A 75 -8.11 -46.89 -5.07
C ASP A 75 -9.40 -47.71 -5.01
N GLU A 76 -9.39 -48.94 -5.54
CA GLU A 76 -10.57 -49.83 -5.42
C GLU A 76 -10.71 -50.38 -3.99
N ASP A 77 -9.59 -50.56 -3.26
CA ASP A 77 -9.58 -50.98 -1.86
C ASP A 77 -9.40 -49.79 -0.90
N GLU A 78 -10.39 -49.58 -0.04
CA GLU A 78 -10.34 -48.63 1.08
C GLU A 78 -9.13 -48.85 1.99
N LYS A 79 -8.71 -50.10 2.21
CA LYS A 79 -7.50 -50.39 3.01
C LYS A 79 -6.29 -49.70 2.42
N GLU A 80 -6.08 -49.82 1.11
CA GLU A 80 -4.93 -49.21 0.43
C GLU A 80 -4.99 -47.69 0.45
N ILE A 81 -6.17 -47.09 0.28
CA ILE A 81 -6.36 -45.63 0.42
C ILE A 81 -5.88 -45.15 1.79
N ILE A 82 -6.35 -45.80 2.86
CA ILE A 82 -6.02 -45.43 4.23
C ILE A 82 -4.54 -45.69 4.53
N GLU A 83 -4.01 -46.86 4.15
CA GLU A 83 -2.61 -47.25 4.39
C GLU A 83 -1.64 -46.26 3.74
N LYS A 84 -1.87 -45.89 2.46
CA LYS A 84 -1.08 -44.89 1.72
C LYS A 84 -1.08 -43.52 2.41
N PHE A 85 -2.24 -43.08 2.94
CA PHE A 85 -2.34 -41.83 3.68
C PHE A 85 -1.62 -41.88 5.04
N LEU A 86 -1.83 -42.95 5.81
CA LEU A 86 -1.25 -43.10 7.15
C LEU A 86 0.27 -43.25 7.13
N ASP A 87 0.83 -44.00 6.18
CA ASP A 87 2.28 -44.10 6.00
C ASP A 87 2.90 -42.75 5.67
N ALA A 88 2.25 -41.98 4.79
CA ALA A 88 2.68 -40.63 4.47
C ALA A 88 2.60 -39.70 5.70
N LEU A 89 1.52 -39.75 6.48
CA LEU A 89 1.35 -38.95 7.70
C LEU A 89 2.41 -39.30 8.75
N ASN A 90 2.60 -40.61 9.02
CA ASN A 90 3.59 -41.15 9.95
C ASN A 90 5.02 -40.73 9.57
N LYS A 91 5.34 -40.75 8.27
CA LYS A 91 6.66 -40.37 7.74
C LYS A 91 6.93 -38.88 7.84
N ASN A 92 5.96 -38.02 7.51
CA ASN A 92 6.22 -36.60 7.28
C ASN A 92 5.90 -35.69 8.48
N ASN A 93 5.04 -36.11 9.41
CA ASN A 93 4.59 -35.29 10.55
C ASN A 93 4.20 -33.82 10.17
N PRO A 94 3.38 -33.62 9.12
CA PRO A 94 2.98 -32.29 8.63
C PRO A 94 2.03 -31.60 9.63
N GLN A 95 1.97 -30.27 9.60
CA GLN A 95 0.79 -29.59 10.14
C GLN A 95 -0.40 -29.94 9.24
N VAL A 96 -1.49 -30.41 9.84
CA VAL A 96 -2.73 -30.75 9.15
C VAL A 96 -3.72 -29.60 9.26
N ILE A 97 -4.42 -29.30 8.18
CA ILE A 97 -5.52 -28.35 8.11
C ILE A 97 -6.72 -29.05 7.50
N THR A 98 -7.88 -28.92 8.14
CA THR A 98 -9.15 -29.50 7.68
C THR A 98 -10.28 -28.49 7.91
N PHE A 99 -11.43 -28.74 7.29
CA PHE A 99 -12.69 -28.14 7.72
C PHE A 99 -13.57 -29.23 8.36
N ASN A 100 -13.85 -29.14 9.66
CA ASN A 100 -14.65 -30.12 10.43
C ASN A 100 -13.98 -31.52 10.61
N GLY A 101 -12.70 -31.66 10.30
CA GLY A 101 -11.96 -32.93 10.40
C GLY A 101 -11.74 -33.47 11.81
N ARG A 102 -12.01 -32.67 12.86
CA ARG A 102 -12.10 -33.18 14.25
C ARG A 102 -13.40 -33.91 14.55
N SER A 103 -14.48 -33.62 13.83
CA SER A 103 -15.79 -34.26 14.01
C SER A 103 -16.01 -35.41 13.02
N PHE A 104 -15.41 -35.34 11.83
CA PHE A 104 -15.63 -36.29 10.75
C PHE A 104 -14.34 -36.97 10.27
N ASP A 105 -13.48 -36.27 9.52
CA ASP A 105 -12.43 -36.89 8.70
C ASP A 105 -11.45 -37.77 9.48
N LEU A 106 -10.77 -37.18 10.48
CA LEU A 106 -9.80 -37.93 11.29
C LEU A 106 -10.48 -39.01 12.15
N PRO A 107 -11.63 -38.77 12.81
CA PRO A 107 -12.41 -39.84 13.45
C PRO A 107 -12.76 -41.00 12.52
N VAL A 108 -13.24 -40.75 11.30
CA VAL A 108 -13.56 -41.80 10.30
C VAL A 108 -12.28 -42.52 9.91
N LEU A 109 -11.22 -41.80 9.51
CA LEU A 109 -9.91 -42.37 9.18
C LEU A 109 -9.39 -43.30 10.29
N MET A 110 -9.47 -42.90 11.56
CA MET A 110 -9.00 -43.74 12.68
C MET A 110 -9.90 -44.96 12.93
N ILE A 111 -11.22 -44.84 12.79
CA ILE A 111 -12.16 -45.95 12.94
C ILE A 111 -11.97 -46.98 11.81
N ARG A 112 -11.77 -46.52 10.57
CA ARG A 112 -11.54 -47.39 9.40
C ARG A 112 -10.13 -47.97 9.40
N ALA A 113 -9.11 -47.21 9.83
CA ALA A 113 -7.79 -47.77 10.11
C ALA A 113 -7.84 -48.90 11.14
N MET A 114 -8.62 -48.75 12.20
CA MET A 114 -8.84 -49.80 13.20
C MET A 114 -9.53 -51.05 12.62
N LYS A 115 -10.52 -50.89 11.71
CA LYS A 115 -11.13 -52.03 10.96
C LYS A 115 -10.07 -52.85 10.24
N TYR A 116 -9.06 -52.20 9.66
CA TYR A 116 -7.99 -52.84 8.88
C TYR A 116 -6.70 -53.13 9.66
N SER A 117 -6.68 -52.92 10.99
CA SER A 117 -5.49 -53.06 11.84
C SER A 117 -4.27 -52.21 11.41
N LEU A 118 -4.53 -51.05 10.80
CA LEU A 118 -3.50 -50.11 10.34
C LEU A 118 -2.98 -49.22 11.48
N SER A 119 -1.71 -48.80 11.39
CA SER A 119 -1.02 -48.04 12.43
C SER A 119 -0.92 -46.55 12.10
N CYS A 120 -1.38 -45.69 13.00
CA CYS A 120 -1.20 -44.23 12.93
C CYS A 120 -0.49 -43.71 14.19
N ASN A 121 0.78 -44.10 14.37
CA ASN A 121 1.53 -43.72 15.58
C ASN A 121 1.61 -42.19 15.74
N THR A 122 1.71 -41.45 14.64
CA THR A 122 1.93 -40.01 14.62
C THR A 122 0.73 -39.20 15.12
N TYR A 123 -0.49 -39.69 14.94
CA TYR A 123 -1.71 -39.08 15.45
C TYR A 123 -1.91 -39.30 16.96
N PHE A 124 -1.52 -40.48 17.47
CA PHE A 124 -1.65 -40.84 18.89
C PHE A 124 -0.42 -40.47 19.75
N GLU A 125 0.70 -40.07 19.13
CA GLU A 125 1.92 -39.63 19.81
C GLU A 125 1.69 -38.34 20.60
N ASN A 126 1.65 -38.47 21.93
CA ASN A 126 1.45 -37.34 22.84
C ASN A 126 2.74 -36.54 23.12
N GLU A 127 3.92 -37.13 23.01
CA GLU A 127 5.19 -36.48 23.37
C GLU A 127 6.28 -36.82 22.36
N ASN A 128 6.88 -35.80 21.75
CA ASN A 128 8.04 -35.92 20.88
C ASN A 128 8.79 -34.59 20.85
N SER A 129 9.82 -34.47 21.69
CA SER A 129 10.58 -33.22 21.90
C SER A 129 11.28 -32.73 20.63
N LYS A 130 11.69 -33.62 19.71
CA LYS A 130 12.41 -33.28 18.48
C LYS A 130 11.59 -32.41 17.51
N ILE A 131 10.28 -32.62 17.47
CA ILE A 131 9.32 -31.84 16.68
C ILE A 131 8.45 -30.92 17.56
N GLY A 132 8.67 -30.96 18.88
CA GLY A 132 7.94 -30.20 19.88
C GLY A 132 6.47 -30.61 19.99
N LYS A 133 6.15 -31.92 19.93
CA LYS A 133 4.87 -32.44 20.43
C LYS A 133 4.90 -32.58 21.94
N ASN A 134 3.80 -32.26 22.59
CA ASN A 134 3.54 -32.51 24.00
C ASN A 134 2.03 -32.72 24.23
N ARG A 135 1.62 -33.09 25.45
CA ARG A 135 0.20 -33.36 25.78
C ARG A 135 -0.80 -32.25 25.41
N TRP A 136 -0.34 -31.01 25.28
CA TRP A 136 -1.14 -29.83 24.89
C TRP A 136 -0.96 -29.41 23.42
N SER A 137 -0.01 -30.01 22.69
CA SER A 137 0.32 -29.66 21.32
C SER A 137 0.68 -30.92 20.54
N ASN A 138 -0.34 -31.52 19.93
CA ASN A 138 -0.32 -32.72 19.10
C ASN A 138 -1.62 -32.73 18.27
N TYR A 139 -1.81 -33.66 17.32
CA TYR A 139 -3.00 -33.68 16.45
C TYR A 139 -4.34 -33.77 17.21
N ARG A 140 -4.35 -34.42 18.38
CA ARG A 140 -5.54 -34.63 19.22
C ARG A 140 -5.79 -33.49 20.21
N ALA A 141 -4.85 -32.56 20.37
CA ALA A 141 -5.06 -31.37 21.18
C ALA A 141 -6.01 -30.40 20.46
N ARG A 142 -7.24 -30.23 20.99
CA ARG A 142 -8.30 -29.44 20.35
C ARG A 142 -7.95 -27.96 20.22
N TYR A 143 -7.56 -27.35 21.34
CA TYR A 143 -7.26 -25.91 21.47
C TYR A 143 -5.83 -25.55 21.04
N ASN A 144 -5.19 -26.35 20.18
CA ASN A 144 -3.82 -26.09 19.72
C ASN A 144 -3.65 -26.47 18.25
N GLU A 145 -3.45 -25.43 17.44
CA GLU A 145 -3.52 -25.52 15.98
C GLU A 145 -2.18 -25.91 15.32
N LYS A 146 -1.11 -26.08 16.12
CA LYS A 146 0.26 -26.32 15.61
C LYS A 146 0.38 -27.60 14.78
N PHE A 147 -0.32 -28.66 15.18
CA PHE A 147 -0.31 -29.96 14.48
C PHE A 147 -1.62 -30.22 13.73
N HIS A 148 -2.75 -29.76 14.25
CA HIS A 148 -4.03 -29.83 13.56
C HIS A 148 -4.83 -28.53 13.77
N LEU A 149 -4.96 -27.74 12.70
CA LEU A 149 -5.92 -26.65 12.60
C LEU A 149 -7.21 -27.19 11.97
N ASP A 150 -8.31 -27.19 12.72
CA ASP A 150 -9.63 -27.42 12.15
C ASP A 150 -10.32 -26.06 12.04
N LEU A 151 -10.50 -25.59 10.81
CA LEU A 151 -11.04 -24.26 10.54
C LEU A 151 -12.47 -24.10 11.07
N MET A 152 -13.28 -25.16 11.08
CA MET A 152 -14.63 -25.08 11.64
C MET A 152 -14.57 -24.93 13.17
N ASP A 153 -13.69 -25.69 13.82
CA ASP A 153 -13.51 -25.62 15.28
C ASP A 153 -12.95 -24.25 15.69
N SER A 154 -11.93 -23.73 15.00
CA SER A 154 -11.35 -22.41 15.29
C SER A 154 -12.30 -21.24 14.98
N LEU A 155 -13.04 -21.28 13.85
CA LEU A 155 -13.98 -20.19 13.48
C LEU A 155 -15.29 -20.23 14.29
N SER A 156 -15.65 -21.37 14.88
CA SER A 156 -16.85 -21.50 15.72
C SER A 156 -16.63 -21.21 17.19
N GLU A 157 -15.45 -20.69 17.58
CA GLU A 157 -15.02 -20.58 18.99
C GLU A 157 -15.15 -21.94 19.71
N PHE A 158 -14.59 -22.98 19.07
CA PHE A 158 -14.60 -24.39 19.51
C PHE A 158 -16.01 -24.94 19.78
N GLY A 159 -16.96 -24.57 18.91
CA GLY A 159 -18.36 -25.02 18.94
C GLY A 159 -19.31 -24.16 19.77
N ALA A 160 -18.91 -22.95 20.17
CA ALA A 160 -19.82 -21.96 20.75
C ALA A 160 -20.82 -21.41 19.71
N VAL A 161 -20.38 -21.28 18.46
CA VAL A 161 -21.22 -20.91 17.31
C VAL A 161 -21.64 -22.18 16.54
N ARG A 162 -22.85 -22.17 15.96
CA ARG A 162 -23.39 -23.27 15.16
C ARG A 162 -23.78 -22.79 13.76
N GLY A 163 -23.90 -23.72 12.81
CA GLY A 163 -24.40 -23.44 11.46
C GLY A 163 -23.33 -23.00 10.46
N LEU A 164 -22.04 -23.09 10.81
CA LEU A 164 -20.95 -22.95 9.85
C LEU A 164 -20.88 -24.19 8.94
N SER A 165 -20.69 -23.97 7.65
CA SER A 165 -20.34 -25.00 6.66
C SER A 165 -19.27 -24.46 5.73
N LEU A 166 -18.47 -25.35 5.13
CA LEU A 166 -17.43 -24.94 4.18
C LEU A 166 -18.03 -24.18 3.00
N ASP A 167 -19.17 -24.66 2.49
CA ASP A 167 -19.92 -24.07 1.39
C ASP A 167 -20.39 -22.63 1.67
N LEU A 168 -21.01 -22.41 2.83
CA LEU A 168 -21.48 -21.08 3.26
C LEU A 168 -20.30 -20.11 3.47
N LEU A 169 -19.22 -20.59 4.10
CA LEU A 169 -18.03 -19.79 4.35
C LEU A 169 -17.26 -19.50 3.06
N SER A 170 -17.16 -20.45 2.13
CA SER A 170 -16.54 -20.27 0.82
C SER A 170 -17.27 -19.21 0.00
N SER A 171 -18.59 -19.37 -0.12
CA SER A 171 -19.48 -18.40 -0.77
C SER A 171 -19.35 -17.00 -0.15
N MET A 172 -19.19 -16.91 1.17
CA MET A 172 -19.01 -15.64 1.90
C MET A 172 -17.64 -14.97 1.61
N ILE A 173 -16.57 -15.75 1.39
CA ILE A 173 -15.20 -15.22 1.18
C ILE A 173 -14.81 -15.04 -0.29
N GLY A 174 -15.73 -15.27 -1.23
CA GLY A 174 -15.48 -15.22 -2.67
C GLY A 174 -14.81 -16.47 -3.26
N ALA A 175 -14.74 -17.57 -2.51
CA ALA A 175 -14.32 -18.87 -3.03
C ALA A 175 -15.53 -19.61 -3.66
N PRO A 176 -15.33 -20.53 -4.63
CA PRO A 176 -16.42 -21.17 -5.36
C PRO A 176 -17.48 -21.89 -4.52
N GLY A 177 -17.11 -22.44 -3.36
CA GLY A 177 -18.03 -23.29 -2.58
C GLY A 177 -18.43 -24.54 -3.35
N LYS A 178 -19.67 -25.02 -3.16
CA LYS A 178 -20.19 -26.16 -3.92
C LYS A 178 -20.73 -25.73 -5.27
N TYR A 179 -20.11 -26.25 -6.33
CA TYR A 179 -20.60 -26.17 -7.70
C TYR A 179 -20.75 -27.60 -8.27
N GLU A 180 -21.78 -27.81 -9.11
CA GLU A 180 -22.18 -29.09 -9.73
C GLU A 180 -22.51 -30.28 -8.83
N VAL A 181 -21.59 -30.72 -7.96
CA VAL A 181 -21.70 -31.94 -7.15
C VAL A 181 -21.89 -31.60 -5.67
N ASN A 182 -22.78 -32.34 -5.00
CA ASN A 182 -22.98 -32.30 -3.56
C ASN A 182 -22.69 -33.67 -2.96
N GLY A 183 -22.10 -33.74 -1.77
CA GLY A 183 -21.83 -34.99 -1.03
C GLY A 183 -23.02 -35.97 -0.91
N SER A 184 -24.26 -35.49 -1.06
CA SER A 184 -25.45 -36.37 -1.16
C SER A 184 -25.47 -37.29 -2.40
N GLN A 185 -24.80 -36.89 -3.49
CA GLN A 185 -24.72 -37.59 -4.78
C GLN A 185 -23.51 -38.53 -4.88
N VAL A 186 -22.57 -38.48 -3.94
CA VAL A 186 -21.32 -39.30 -3.97
C VAL A 186 -21.63 -40.80 -4.00
N ILE A 187 -22.72 -41.24 -3.38
CA ILE A 187 -23.21 -42.62 -3.48
C ILE A 187 -23.61 -42.96 -4.92
N ASP A 188 -24.42 -42.12 -5.58
CA ASP A 188 -24.90 -42.39 -6.93
C ASP A 188 -23.73 -42.37 -7.94
N LEU A 189 -22.83 -41.39 -7.81
CA LEU A 189 -21.59 -41.30 -8.60
C LEU A 189 -20.72 -42.56 -8.43
N TYR A 190 -20.57 -43.07 -7.20
CA TYR A 190 -19.76 -44.26 -6.93
C TYR A 190 -20.35 -45.50 -7.61
N TYR A 191 -21.66 -45.73 -7.48
CA TYR A 191 -22.32 -46.90 -8.09
C TYR A 191 -22.49 -46.78 -9.61
N ASN A 192 -22.42 -45.58 -10.18
CA ASN A 192 -22.30 -45.35 -11.62
C ASN A 192 -20.85 -45.52 -12.16
N GLY A 193 -19.85 -45.73 -11.29
CA GLY A 193 -18.44 -45.81 -11.68
C GLY A 193 -17.78 -44.46 -11.98
N GLU A 194 -18.40 -43.34 -11.60
CA GLU A 194 -17.95 -41.97 -11.86
C GLU A 194 -16.91 -41.49 -10.82
N LEU A 195 -15.93 -42.35 -10.49
CA LEU A 195 -14.94 -42.12 -9.42
C LEU A 195 -14.11 -40.84 -9.61
N GLU A 196 -13.85 -40.44 -10.85
CA GLU A 196 -13.11 -39.21 -11.11
C GLU A 196 -13.92 -37.97 -10.67
N LYS A 197 -15.25 -37.97 -10.79
CA LYS A 197 -16.10 -36.86 -10.28
C LYS A 197 -16.07 -36.77 -8.75
N ILE A 198 -15.99 -37.89 -8.04
CA ILE A 198 -15.84 -37.91 -6.57
C ILE A 198 -14.49 -37.31 -6.18
N LYS A 199 -13.43 -37.68 -6.90
CA LYS A 199 -12.09 -37.12 -6.73
C LYS A 199 -12.06 -35.62 -7.00
N GLU A 200 -12.70 -35.14 -8.06
CA GLU A 200 -12.79 -33.71 -8.38
C GLU A 200 -13.59 -32.91 -7.35
N TYR A 201 -14.68 -33.48 -6.82
CA TYR A 201 -15.46 -32.88 -5.73
C TYR A 201 -14.60 -32.72 -4.46
N CYS A 202 -13.85 -33.76 -4.07
CA CYS A 202 -12.95 -33.71 -2.92
C CYS A 202 -11.72 -32.81 -3.16
N GLU A 203 -11.15 -32.80 -4.38
CA GLU A 203 -10.12 -31.84 -4.79
C GLU A 203 -10.65 -30.38 -4.63
N SER A 204 -11.90 -30.10 -5.03
CA SER A 204 -12.56 -28.81 -4.82
C SER A 204 -12.70 -28.43 -3.33
N ASP A 205 -13.20 -29.33 -2.47
CA ASP A 205 -13.36 -29.03 -1.05
C ASP A 205 -12.01 -28.81 -0.34
N VAL A 206 -10.92 -29.45 -0.79
CA VAL A 206 -9.54 -29.09 -0.38
C VAL A 206 -9.12 -27.69 -0.85
N LEU A 207 -9.42 -27.30 -2.09
CA LEU A 207 -9.08 -25.98 -2.63
C LEU A 207 -9.89 -24.85 -1.95
N ASN A 208 -11.18 -25.06 -1.69
CA ASN A 208 -12.02 -24.17 -0.88
C ASN A 208 -11.45 -24.04 0.55
N THR A 209 -11.05 -25.16 1.17
CA THR A 209 -10.42 -25.18 2.50
C THR A 209 -9.08 -24.42 2.50
N TYR A 210 -8.28 -24.49 1.44
CA TYR A 210 -7.05 -23.69 1.30
C TYR A 210 -7.33 -22.20 1.22
N TRP A 211 -8.31 -21.78 0.43
CA TRP A 211 -8.69 -20.38 0.31
C TRP A 211 -9.20 -19.83 1.65
N LEU A 212 -10.06 -20.58 2.34
CA LEU A 212 -10.53 -20.26 3.68
C LEU A 212 -9.37 -20.19 4.69
N TYR A 213 -8.41 -21.12 4.61
CA TYR A 213 -7.19 -21.08 5.42
C TYR A 213 -6.39 -19.80 5.18
N LEU A 214 -6.17 -19.40 3.93
CA LEU A 214 -5.45 -18.16 3.62
C LEU A 214 -6.18 -16.92 4.15
N LYS A 215 -7.51 -16.85 4.01
CA LYS A 215 -8.32 -15.77 4.62
C LYS A 215 -8.22 -15.78 6.15
N TYR A 216 -8.16 -16.95 6.77
CA TYR A 216 -7.93 -17.09 8.21
C TYR A 216 -6.52 -16.63 8.63
N GLU A 217 -5.49 -16.87 7.82
CA GLU A 217 -4.15 -16.32 8.06
C GLU A 217 -4.11 -14.79 7.95
N VAL A 218 -4.87 -14.20 7.01
CA VAL A 218 -5.06 -12.73 6.93
C VAL A 218 -5.77 -12.21 8.17
N LEU A 219 -6.84 -12.87 8.63
CA LEU A 219 -7.57 -12.51 9.86
C LEU A 219 -6.67 -12.50 11.10
N ARG A 220 -5.69 -13.43 11.16
CA ARG A 220 -4.70 -13.49 12.24
C ARG A 220 -3.53 -12.51 12.10
N GLY A 221 -3.42 -11.78 10.98
CA GLY A 221 -2.27 -10.93 10.68
C GLY A 221 -0.99 -11.71 10.37
N ASN A 222 -1.09 -13.01 10.08
CA ASN A 222 0.07 -13.87 9.76
C ASN A 222 0.54 -13.72 8.30
N ILE A 223 -0.33 -13.21 7.42
CA ILE A 223 -0.02 -12.77 6.06
C ILE A 223 -0.83 -11.50 5.76
N THR A 224 -0.30 -10.65 4.90
CA THR A 224 -0.97 -9.43 4.41
C THR A 224 -1.99 -9.72 3.30
N ARG A 225 -2.82 -8.74 2.96
CA ARG A 225 -3.73 -8.83 1.79
C ARG A 225 -2.96 -8.96 0.46
N GLU A 226 -1.79 -8.34 0.36
CA GLU A 226 -0.92 -8.43 -0.82
C GLU A 226 -0.33 -9.84 -0.96
N GLU A 227 0.16 -10.43 0.13
CA GLU A 227 0.64 -11.82 0.16
C GLU A 227 -0.50 -12.82 -0.10
N PHE A 228 -1.72 -12.52 0.33
CA PHE A 228 -2.90 -13.30 -0.02
C PHE A 228 -3.17 -13.28 -1.53
N GLY A 229 -3.15 -12.11 -2.18
CA GLY A 229 -3.29 -11.99 -3.64
C GLY A 229 -2.21 -12.79 -4.39
N LYS A 230 -0.95 -12.66 -3.99
CA LYS A 230 0.17 -13.45 -4.56
C LYS A 230 -0.05 -14.96 -4.42
N LYS A 231 -0.67 -15.42 -3.32
CA LYS A 231 -0.99 -16.84 -3.11
C LYS A 231 -2.18 -17.32 -3.94
N LEU A 232 -3.12 -16.44 -4.27
CA LEU A 232 -4.18 -16.75 -5.23
C LEU A 232 -3.66 -16.85 -6.67
N GLU A 233 -2.71 -16.00 -7.08
CA GLU A 233 -2.05 -16.15 -8.39
C GLU A 233 -1.27 -17.47 -8.46
N ILE A 234 -0.47 -17.81 -7.43
CA ILE A 234 0.21 -19.11 -7.33
C ILE A 234 -0.80 -20.27 -7.37
N LEU A 235 -1.94 -20.14 -6.70
CA LEU A 235 -3.01 -21.15 -6.76
C LEU A 235 -3.52 -21.32 -8.20
N LYS A 236 -3.87 -20.23 -8.88
CA LYS A 236 -4.36 -20.22 -10.26
C LYS A 236 -3.37 -20.82 -11.25
N GLU A 237 -2.09 -20.47 -11.14
CA GLU A 237 -1.01 -21.07 -11.95
C GLU A 237 -0.89 -22.59 -11.78
N ASN A 238 -1.29 -23.12 -10.62
CA ASN A 238 -1.20 -24.54 -10.27
C ASN A 238 -2.54 -25.30 -10.37
N LEU A 239 -3.63 -24.65 -10.81
CA LEU A 239 -4.90 -25.34 -11.07
C LEU A 239 -4.76 -26.34 -12.22
N ILE A 240 -5.36 -27.51 -12.07
CA ILE A 240 -5.31 -28.59 -13.06
C ILE A 240 -6.34 -28.29 -14.16
N LYS A 241 -5.88 -27.95 -15.36
CA LYS A 241 -6.74 -27.41 -16.46
C LYS A 241 -7.88 -28.30 -16.94
N ASN A 242 -7.77 -29.62 -16.80
CA ASN A 242 -8.75 -30.58 -17.32
C ASN A 242 -9.78 -30.99 -16.25
N ARG A 243 -10.19 -30.05 -15.40
CA ARG A 243 -11.04 -30.28 -14.23
C ARG A 243 -12.31 -29.45 -14.28
N TYR A 244 -13.42 -29.99 -13.79
CA TYR A 244 -14.68 -29.26 -13.66
C TYR A 244 -14.55 -28.04 -12.73
N TYR A 245 -13.67 -28.09 -11.71
CA TYR A 245 -13.36 -26.90 -10.91
C TYR A 245 -12.54 -25.83 -11.63
N PHE A 246 -11.87 -26.13 -12.75
CA PHE A 246 -10.84 -25.22 -13.29
C PHE A 246 -11.42 -23.84 -13.64
N GLU A 247 -12.46 -23.80 -14.48
CA GLU A 247 -13.03 -22.54 -14.95
C GLU A 247 -13.67 -21.75 -13.80
N ILE A 248 -14.37 -22.40 -12.89
CA ILE A 248 -15.03 -21.74 -11.75
C ILE A 248 -14.03 -21.24 -10.70
N PHE A 249 -12.93 -21.97 -10.43
CA PHE A 249 -11.86 -21.45 -9.57
C PHE A 249 -11.08 -20.33 -10.26
N GLU A 250 -10.74 -20.45 -11.55
CA GLU A 250 -10.08 -19.36 -12.28
C GLU A 250 -10.95 -18.10 -12.33
N GLU A 251 -12.25 -18.23 -12.60
CA GLU A 251 -13.18 -17.09 -12.60
C GLU A 251 -13.29 -16.45 -11.22
N ASN A 252 -13.45 -17.23 -10.15
CA ASN A 252 -13.52 -16.67 -8.79
C ASN A 252 -12.18 -16.11 -8.33
N ILE A 253 -11.04 -16.71 -8.68
CA ILE A 253 -9.71 -16.14 -8.36
C ILE A 253 -9.54 -14.81 -9.10
N ASN A 254 -9.89 -14.73 -10.38
CA ASN A 254 -9.87 -13.48 -11.13
C ASN A 254 -10.79 -12.44 -10.50
N LYS A 255 -12.03 -12.81 -10.12
CA LYS A 255 -12.95 -11.91 -9.39
C LYS A 255 -12.38 -11.47 -8.04
N GLU A 256 -11.70 -12.34 -7.30
CA GLU A 256 -11.14 -11.98 -6.00
C GLU A 256 -9.86 -11.15 -6.13
N LEU A 257 -9.03 -11.39 -7.13
CA LEU A 257 -7.90 -10.53 -7.49
C LEU A 257 -8.41 -9.18 -8.00
N ASP A 258 -9.43 -9.16 -8.86
CA ASP A 258 -10.14 -7.95 -9.28
C ASP A 258 -10.90 -7.29 -8.13
N ASN A 259 -11.28 -8.01 -7.07
CA ASN A 259 -11.79 -7.44 -5.82
C ASN A 259 -10.67 -6.97 -4.91
N LEU A 260 -9.44 -7.48 -4.99
CA LEU A 260 -8.30 -6.91 -4.27
C LEU A 260 -7.83 -5.63 -4.97
N ASN A 261 -7.65 -5.70 -6.29
CA ASN A 261 -7.33 -4.59 -7.20
C ASN A 261 -8.51 -3.60 -7.41
N GLY A 262 -9.73 -4.04 -7.11
CA GLY A 262 -10.98 -3.27 -7.25
C GLY A 262 -11.56 -2.82 -5.93
N VAL A 263 -11.18 -3.45 -4.81
CA VAL A 263 -11.08 -2.77 -3.53
C VAL A 263 -10.01 -1.70 -3.65
N GLU A 264 -8.85 -1.90 -4.30
CA GLU A 264 -7.93 -0.80 -4.61
C GLU A 264 -8.59 0.31 -5.44
N LYS A 265 -9.34 0.02 -6.52
CA LYS A 265 -10.06 1.05 -7.31
C LYS A 265 -11.29 1.66 -6.60
N GLY A 266 -12.01 0.89 -5.79
CA GLY A 266 -13.13 1.38 -4.98
C GLY A 266 -12.65 2.22 -3.80
N ILE A 267 -11.51 1.85 -3.21
CA ILE A 267 -10.68 2.69 -2.34
C ILE A 267 -10.18 3.91 -3.14
N GLU A 268 -9.82 3.82 -4.41
CA GLU A 268 -9.52 5.03 -5.22
C GLU A 268 -10.74 5.94 -5.45
N GLU A 269 -11.98 5.48 -5.23
CA GLU A 269 -13.20 6.30 -5.41
C GLU A 269 -13.84 6.78 -4.09
N GLU A 270 -13.80 5.97 -3.01
CA GLU A 270 -14.17 6.42 -1.67
C GLU A 270 -13.00 7.08 -0.91
N ASN A 271 -11.75 6.76 -1.23
CA ASN A 271 -10.56 7.54 -0.80
C ASN A 271 -10.11 8.61 -1.81
N LYS A 272 -10.90 8.85 -2.88
CA LYS A 272 -11.08 10.21 -3.42
C LYS A 272 -11.85 11.11 -2.44
N LYS A 273 -12.46 10.56 -1.37
CA LYS A 273 -13.12 11.33 -0.31
C LYS A 273 -12.44 11.24 1.07
N GLU A 274 -11.89 10.10 1.48
CA GLU A 274 -11.20 9.99 2.78
C GLU A 274 -9.68 9.67 2.71
N ASN A 275 -9.25 8.40 2.73
CA ASN A 275 -7.92 8.05 3.25
C ASN A 275 -6.89 7.47 2.24
N LYS A 276 -5.78 8.19 2.01
CA LYS A 276 -4.59 7.73 1.29
C LYS A 276 -4.00 6.45 1.88
N GLY A 277 -3.48 5.55 1.04
CA GLY A 277 -2.31 4.74 1.45
C GLY A 277 -1.18 5.71 1.82
N GLU A 278 -0.73 5.72 3.08
CA GLU A 278 -0.10 6.89 3.70
C GLU A 278 1.05 7.49 2.86
N LYS A 279 0.73 8.54 2.10
CA LYS A 279 1.68 9.31 1.30
C LYS A 279 2.57 10.12 2.23
N MET A 280 3.54 9.47 2.86
CA MET A 280 4.49 10.05 3.79
C MET A 280 5.39 11.04 3.01
N ILE A 281 5.23 12.32 3.31
CA ILE A 281 6.01 13.41 2.68
C ILE A 281 7.23 13.71 3.56
N LEU A 282 8.45 13.66 3.02
CA LEU A 282 9.61 14.28 3.66
C LEU A 282 9.68 15.75 3.23
N LEU A 283 9.49 16.66 4.18
CA LEU A 283 9.66 18.10 3.99
C LEU A 283 10.99 18.53 4.61
N THR A 284 11.90 19.10 3.81
CA THR A 284 13.20 19.61 4.28
C THR A 284 13.25 21.13 4.18
N GLY A 285 13.96 21.79 5.12
CA GLY A 285 13.87 23.24 5.30
C GLY A 285 12.50 23.67 5.85
N ALA A 286 11.91 22.82 6.71
CA ALA A 286 10.54 22.97 7.18
C ALA A 286 10.32 24.19 8.08
N ASN A 287 11.36 24.86 8.56
CA ASN A 287 11.27 26.13 9.28
C ASN A 287 11.44 27.35 8.37
N GLY A 288 11.69 27.16 7.06
CA GLY A 288 11.64 28.23 6.05
C GLY A 288 10.24 28.82 5.86
N GLN A 289 10.14 29.91 5.09
CA GLN A 289 8.84 30.53 4.76
C GLN A 289 7.91 29.52 4.07
N LEU A 290 8.37 28.95 2.96
CA LEU A 290 7.61 27.98 2.17
C LEU A 290 7.40 26.65 2.92
N GLY A 291 8.39 26.19 3.69
CA GLY A 291 8.24 25.03 4.56
C GLY A 291 7.15 25.21 5.63
N THR A 292 6.99 26.43 6.15
CA THR A 292 5.92 26.74 7.12
C THR A 292 4.53 26.67 6.49
N ASP A 293 4.36 27.26 5.30
CA ASP A 293 3.08 27.18 4.59
C ASP A 293 2.79 25.77 4.07
N PHE A 294 3.80 24.98 3.71
CA PHE A 294 3.61 23.56 3.41
C PHE A 294 3.15 22.73 4.61
N LYS A 295 3.72 22.93 5.81
CA LYS A 295 3.20 22.28 7.02
C LYS A 295 1.72 22.58 7.21
N LYS A 296 1.33 23.85 7.18
CA LYS A 296 -0.07 24.30 7.28
C LYS A 296 -0.95 23.70 6.17
N LEU A 297 -0.49 23.66 4.92
CA LEU A 297 -1.22 23.05 3.80
C LEU A 297 -1.41 21.54 3.98
N PHE A 298 -0.40 20.84 4.51
CA PHE A 298 -0.47 19.42 4.79
C PHE A 298 -1.37 19.13 5.99
N ASP A 299 -1.33 19.96 7.04
CA ASP A 299 -2.24 19.88 8.19
C ASP A 299 -3.70 20.10 7.74
N GLU A 300 -3.98 21.16 6.97
CA GLU A 300 -5.32 21.47 6.42
C GLU A 300 -5.87 20.36 5.51
N LYS A 301 -5.00 19.73 4.71
CA LYS A 301 -5.37 18.60 3.85
C LYS A 301 -5.24 17.23 4.52
N GLN A 302 -4.87 17.16 5.81
CA GLN A 302 -4.67 15.92 6.58
C GLN A 302 -3.65 14.94 5.94
N LEU A 303 -2.60 15.48 5.32
CA LEU A 303 -1.53 14.70 4.70
C LEU A 303 -0.44 14.40 5.73
N LYS A 304 0.01 13.14 5.83
CA LYS A 304 1.11 12.81 6.74
C LYS A 304 2.47 13.26 6.18
N TYR A 305 3.26 13.95 7.00
CA TYR A 305 4.60 14.40 6.65
C TYR A 305 5.59 14.25 7.81
N ILE A 306 6.86 14.21 7.47
CA ILE A 306 8.00 14.34 8.37
C ILE A 306 8.68 15.66 8.02
N ALA A 307 8.54 16.66 8.89
CA ALA A 307 9.20 17.94 8.75
C ALA A 307 10.61 17.88 9.36
N THR A 308 11.60 18.34 8.61
CA THR A 308 13.02 18.39 9.00
C THR A 308 13.63 19.74 8.65
N ASP A 309 14.59 20.18 9.46
CA ASP A 309 15.47 21.29 9.16
C ASP A 309 16.94 20.88 9.43
N TYR A 310 17.89 21.81 9.34
CA TYR A 310 19.33 21.46 9.34
C TYR A 310 19.81 20.75 10.62
N LYS A 311 19.07 20.84 11.74
CA LYS A 311 19.42 20.18 13.00
C LYS A 311 18.98 18.72 13.05
N GLU A 312 17.85 18.41 12.39
CA GLU A 312 17.26 17.08 12.36
C GLU A 312 17.79 16.26 11.17
N LEU A 313 18.07 16.93 10.03
CA LEU A 313 18.60 16.31 8.82
C LEU A 313 19.45 17.29 8.00
N ASP A 314 20.78 17.11 8.03
CA ASP A 314 21.68 17.79 7.10
C ASP A 314 21.61 17.14 5.71
N ILE A 315 20.92 17.81 4.79
CA ILE A 315 20.73 17.35 3.40
C ILE A 315 21.99 17.46 2.52
N THR A 316 23.07 18.09 2.99
CA THR A 316 24.34 18.11 2.25
C THR A 316 25.06 16.76 2.32
N ASN A 317 24.77 15.95 3.34
CA ASN A 317 25.31 14.60 3.50
C ASN A 317 24.31 13.56 2.96
N ILE A 318 24.62 12.97 1.79
CA ILE A 318 23.76 12.00 1.11
C ILE A 318 23.52 10.72 1.94
N ASP A 319 24.50 10.27 2.72
CA ASP A 319 24.37 9.03 3.50
C ASP A 319 23.46 9.23 4.72
N ASN A 320 23.52 10.40 5.36
CA ASN A 320 22.55 10.80 6.39
C ASN A 320 21.12 10.79 5.83
N VAL A 321 20.91 11.34 4.63
CA VAL A 321 19.60 11.34 3.96
C VAL A 321 19.15 9.92 3.61
N ARG A 322 20.05 9.07 3.10
CA ARG A 322 19.75 7.68 2.73
C ARG A 322 19.31 6.85 3.93
N GLU A 323 20.05 6.89 5.03
CA GLU A 323 19.66 6.18 6.26
C GLU A 323 18.40 6.81 6.89
N PHE A 324 18.19 8.13 6.73
CA PHE A 324 16.97 8.78 7.20
C PHE A 324 15.72 8.32 6.46
N VAL A 325 15.72 8.15 5.13
CA VAL A 325 14.50 7.75 4.38
C VAL A 325 14.15 6.26 4.51
N LYS A 326 15.15 5.45 4.86
CA LYS A 326 15.06 3.98 4.98
C LYS A 326 13.90 3.55 5.88
N ASN A 327 13.11 2.59 5.42
CA ASN A 327 11.93 2.04 6.10
C ASN A 327 10.81 3.04 6.46
N LYS A 328 10.86 4.31 6.01
CA LYS A 328 9.82 5.32 6.29
C LYS A 328 8.74 5.47 5.21
N ASN A 329 8.79 4.66 4.15
CA ASN A 329 7.84 4.68 3.02
C ASN A 329 7.61 6.10 2.43
N ILE A 330 8.67 6.91 2.32
CA ILE A 330 8.58 8.27 1.78
C ILE A 330 8.13 8.19 0.31
N LYS A 331 7.02 8.86 -0.02
CA LYS A 331 6.49 8.95 -1.41
C LYS A 331 6.73 10.30 -2.07
N TYR A 332 7.02 11.33 -1.27
CA TYR A 332 7.33 12.67 -1.76
C TYR A 332 8.51 13.22 -0.96
N ILE A 333 9.50 13.80 -1.63
CA ILE A 333 10.56 14.59 -1.00
C ILE A 333 10.41 16.03 -1.50
N ILE A 334 10.03 16.94 -0.60
CA ILE A 334 9.81 18.37 -0.91
C ILE A 334 10.93 19.17 -0.25
N ASN A 335 11.81 19.73 -1.08
CA ASN A 335 12.99 20.47 -0.67
C ASN A 335 12.76 21.98 -0.69
N CYS A 336 12.44 22.52 0.49
CA CYS A 336 12.38 23.97 0.75
C CYS A 336 13.70 24.52 1.31
N ALA A 337 14.71 23.68 1.56
CA ALA A 337 16.02 24.12 2.04
C ALA A 337 16.85 24.73 0.90
N ALA A 338 17.44 25.90 1.16
CA ALA A 338 18.32 26.61 0.25
C ALA A 338 19.19 27.62 1.01
N TYR A 339 20.38 27.92 0.48
CA TYR A 339 21.15 29.09 0.89
C TYR A 339 20.56 30.32 0.18
N ASN A 340 19.90 31.21 0.92
CA ASN A 340 19.09 32.32 0.37
C ASN A 340 19.67 33.73 0.59
N ASN A 341 20.81 33.87 1.26
CA ASN A 341 21.45 35.18 1.46
C ASN A 341 22.27 35.58 0.22
N VAL A 342 21.60 36.20 -0.75
CA VAL A 342 22.15 36.49 -2.09
C VAL A 342 23.47 37.26 -2.03
N ASP A 343 23.56 38.31 -1.19
CA ASP A 343 24.77 39.14 -1.10
C ASP A 343 25.94 38.39 -0.43
N LYS A 344 25.68 37.62 0.63
CA LYS A 344 26.72 36.80 1.30
C LYS A 344 27.17 35.60 0.45
N ALA A 345 26.38 35.20 -0.54
CA ALA A 345 26.72 34.09 -1.42
C ALA A 345 27.97 34.35 -2.29
N GLU A 346 28.29 35.62 -2.56
CA GLU A 346 29.52 36.00 -3.27
C GLU A 346 30.80 35.67 -2.46
N GLU A 347 30.70 35.64 -1.13
CA GLU A 347 31.81 35.32 -0.20
C GLU A 347 31.84 33.82 0.19
N GLU A 348 30.68 33.18 0.35
CA GLU A 348 30.57 31.81 0.89
C GLU A 348 30.34 30.73 -0.20
N ARG A 349 31.00 30.87 -1.37
CA ARG A 349 30.75 30.06 -2.58
C ARG A 349 30.57 28.57 -2.33
N ASP A 350 31.48 27.92 -1.59
CA ASP A 350 31.42 26.47 -1.37
C ASP A 350 30.16 26.03 -0.60
N LYS A 351 29.76 26.80 0.43
CA LYS A 351 28.53 26.55 1.20
C LYS A 351 27.29 26.73 0.34
N VAL A 352 27.31 27.75 -0.52
CA VAL A 352 26.23 28.05 -1.45
C VAL A 352 26.06 26.89 -2.42
N TYR A 353 27.13 26.40 -3.06
CA TYR A 353 27.03 25.26 -3.99
C TYR A 353 26.64 23.96 -3.29
N ALA A 354 27.20 23.67 -2.10
CA ALA A 354 26.81 22.48 -1.33
C ALA A 354 25.30 22.43 -1.07
N LEU A 355 24.67 23.54 -0.68
CA LEU A 355 23.24 23.57 -0.34
C LEU A 355 22.29 23.85 -1.52
N ASN A 356 22.71 24.63 -2.52
CA ASN A 356 21.87 25.01 -3.66
C ASN A 356 22.03 24.13 -4.90
N CYS A 357 23.14 23.42 -5.02
CA CYS A 357 23.53 22.69 -6.22
C CYS A 357 23.66 21.18 -5.96
N ASP A 358 24.46 20.79 -4.96
CA ASP A 358 24.76 19.38 -4.70
C ASP A 358 23.73 18.68 -3.81
N ALA A 359 23.24 19.34 -2.75
CA ALA A 359 22.17 18.77 -1.92
C ALA A 359 20.86 18.47 -2.70
N PRO A 360 20.34 19.34 -3.58
CA PRO A 360 19.16 19.01 -4.40
C PRO A 360 19.41 17.84 -5.36
N LYS A 361 20.60 17.75 -5.97
CA LYS A 361 21.01 16.59 -6.78
C LYS A 361 21.00 15.30 -5.97
N ASN A 362 21.58 15.34 -4.77
CA ASN A 362 21.63 14.18 -3.88
C ASN A 362 20.23 13.74 -3.45
N LEU A 363 19.34 14.68 -3.12
CA LEU A 363 17.93 14.40 -2.82
C LEU A 363 17.19 13.79 -4.02
N ALA A 364 17.46 14.24 -5.25
CA ALA A 364 16.90 13.63 -6.47
C ALA A 364 17.39 12.17 -6.68
N ILE A 365 18.67 11.89 -6.37
CA ILE A 365 19.22 10.52 -6.40
C ILE A 365 18.54 9.64 -5.35
N ILE A 366 18.39 10.12 -4.10
CA ILE A 366 17.69 9.36 -3.06
C ILE A 366 16.21 9.15 -3.40
N ALA A 367 15.53 10.16 -3.98
CA ALA A 367 14.15 10.01 -4.43
C ALA A 367 14.01 8.90 -5.49
N LYS A 368 14.97 8.80 -6.41
CA LYS A 368 15.05 7.73 -7.41
C LYS A 368 15.33 6.35 -6.79
N GLU A 369 16.19 6.27 -5.78
CA GLU A 369 16.49 5.03 -5.05
C GLU A 369 15.26 4.43 -4.35
N ILE A 370 14.27 5.26 -3.98
CA ILE A 370 13.06 4.84 -3.23
C ILE A 370 11.74 4.97 -4.01
N ASP A 371 11.81 5.33 -5.30
CA ASP A 371 10.67 5.67 -6.17
C ASP A 371 9.71 6.75 -5.60
N ALA A 372 10.26 7.77 -4.94
CA ALA A 372 9.51 8.94 -4.49
C ALA A 372 9.46 10.02 -5.58
N ILE A 373 8.44 10.88 -5.55
CA ILE A 373 8.41 12.13 -6.34
C ILE A 373 9.29 13.17 -5.63
N PHE A 374 10.18 13.85 -6.36
CA PHE A 374 11.02 14.90 -5.81
C PHE A 374 10.56 16.30 -6.25
N VAL A 375 10.58 17.26 -5.34
CA VAL A 375 10.23 18.66 -5.60
C VAL A 375 11.32 19.53 -5.02
N THR A 376 11.84 20.47 -5.81
CA THR A 376 12.83 21.44 -5.33
C THR A 376 12.59 22.82 -5.93
N TYR A 377 12.84 23.85 -5.12
CA TYR A 377 12.63 25.24 -5.52
C TYR A 377 13.90 25.86 -6.08
N SER A 378 13.70 26.73 -7.07
CA SER A 378 14.71 27.57 -7.71
C SER A 378 14.20 29.01 -7.79
N THR A 379 14.82 29.86 -8.60
CA THR A 379 14.75 31.31 -8.47
C THR A 379 14.74 32.03 -9.80
N ASP A 380 14.17 33.22 -9.82
CA ASP A 380 14.30 34.21 -10.88
C ASP A 380 15.75 34.71 -11.12
N PHE A 381 16.66 34.54 -10.15
CA PHE A 381 18.09 34.88 -10.27
C PHE A 381 18.88 34.00 -11.25
N VAL A 382 18.25 33.00 -11.89
CA VAL A 382 18.86 32.24 -13.00
C VAL A 382 18.89 33.02 -14.32
N PHE A 383 18.29 34.21 -14.36
CA PHE A 383 18.26 35.10 -15.53
C PHE A 383 19.05 36.40 -15.28
N ASP A 384 19.60 36.99 -16.35
CA ASP A 384 20.35 38.25 -16.30
C ASP A 384 19.44 39.49 -16.11
N GLY A 385 18.25 39.42 -16.69
CA GLY A 385 17.25 40.48 -16.66
C GLY A 385 17.20 41.38 -17.89
N GLU A 386 17.90 41.03 -18.96
CA GLU A 386 18.01 41.84 -20.18
C GLU A 386 16.85 41.59 -21.19
N LYS A 387 16.01 40.56 -20.97
CA LYS A 387 14.87 40.23 -21.86
C LYS A 387 13.82 41.35 -21.97
N GLY A 388 13.59 42.13 -20.92
CA GLY A 388 12.61 43.23 -20.89
C GLY A 388 11.12 42.80 -20.83
N GLU A 389 10.82 41.52 -21.00
CA GLU A 389 9.50 40.90 -20.85
C GLU A 389 9.57 39.64 -19.98
N ALA A 390 8.41 39.07 -19.61
CA ALA A 390 8.34 37.94 -18.70
C ALA A 390 9.09 36.70 -19.22
N TYR A 391 9.83 36.04 -18.31
CA TYR A 391 10.57 34.81 -18.62
C TYR A 391 9.66 33.57 -18.59
N VAL A 392 9.77 32.72 -19.60
CA VAL A 392 9.14 31.40 -19.72
C VAL A 392 10.19 30.29 -19.50
N GLU A 393 9.76 29.06 -19.22
CA GLU A 393 10.66 27.96 -18.84
C GLU A 393 11.69 27.60 -19.93
N LYS A 394 11.42 27.95 -21.19
CA LYS A 394 12.29 27.71 -22.35
C LYS A 394 13.33 28.81 -22.58
N ASP A 395 13.26 29.93 -21.86
CA ASP A 395 14.22 31.02 -22.05
C ASP A 395 15.62 30.60 -21.55
N LYS A 396 16.64 31.20 -22.17
CA LYS A 396 18.05 30.91 -21.85
C LYS A 396 18.37 31.34 -20.43
N VAL A 397 18.95 30.42 -19.67
CA VAL A 397 19.53 30.66 -18.33
C VAL A 397 20.85 31.42 -18.45
N SER A 398 20.99 32.50 -17.69
CA SER A 398 22.13 33.45 -17.72
C SER A 398 22.29 34.19 -16.38
N PRO A 399 22.57 33.47 -15.28
CA PRO A 399 22.71 34.09 -13.96
C PRO A 399 23.87 35.09 -13.87
N VAL A 400 23.67 36.18 -13.11
CA VAL A 400 24.66 37.26 -12.92
C VAL A 400 25.28 37.32 -11.51
N SER A 401 24.93 36.38 -10.62
CA SER A 401 25.44 36.27 -9.25
C SER A 401 25.79 34.82 -8.87
N VAL A 402 26.62 34.63 -7.85
CA VAL A 402 27.01 33.30 -7.36
C VAL A 402 25.80 32.50 -6.86
N TYR A 403 24.85 33.17 -6.19
CA TYR A 403 23.57 32.57 -5.82
C TYR A 403 22.81 32.06 -7.07
N GLY A 404 22.61 32.91 -8.08
CA GLY A 404 21.91 32.53 -9.32
C GLY A 404 22.57 31.35 -10.03
N GLN A 405 23.91 31.37 -10.16
CA GLN A 405 24.68 30.29 -10.77
C GLN A 405 24.52 28.97 -10.02
N SER A 406 24.63 28.99 -8.68
CA SER A 406 24.48 27.78 -7.86
C SER A 406 23.10 27.11 -8.03
N LYS A 407 22.04 27.91 -8.18
CA LYS A 407 20.68 27.42 -8.40
C LYS A 407 20.54 26.86 -9.83
N ALA A 408 20.99 27.58 -10.84
CA ALA A 408 20.98 27.14 -12.24
C ALA A 408 21.71 25.79 -12.44
N ASP A 409 22.90 25.63 -11.87
CA ASP A 409 23.66 24.37 -11.94
C ASP A 409 22.95 23.24 -11.17
N GLY A 410 22.24 23.58 -10.08
CA GLY A 410 21.40 22.66 -9.31
C GLY A 410 20.19 22.15 -10.11
N GLU A 411 19.47 23.05 -10.80
CA GLU A 411 18.34 22.67 -11.67
C GLU A 411 18.77 21.62 -12.70
N LYS A 412 19.89 21.88 -13.40
CA LYS A 412 20.45 20.99 -14.40
C LYS A 412 20.78 19.62 -13.80
N LYS A 413 21.54 19.58 -12.71
CA LYS A 413 21.93 18.34 -12.03
C LYS A 413 20.73 17.52 -11.54
N VAL A 414 19.65 18.16 -11.11
CA VAL A 414 18.41 17.49 -10.68
C VAL A 414 17.67 16.85 -11.85
N LEU A 415 17.47 17.62 -12.94
CA LEU A 415 16.79 17.14 -14.15
C LEU A 415 17.58 16.03 -14.88
N GLU A 416 18.91 16.04 -14.78
CA GLU A 416 19.78 14.97 -15.31
C GLU A 416 19.78 13.70 -14.44
N ALA A 417 19.50 13.80 -13.13
CA ALA A 417 19.58 12.66 -12.21
C ALA A 417 18.34 11.76 -12.27
N TYR A 418 17.15 12.35 -12.40
CA TYR A 418 15.88 11.66 -12.20
C TYR A 418 14.72 12.33 -12.94
N GLU A 419 13.76 11.51 -13.39
CA GLU A 419 12.63 11.93 -14.24
C GLU A 419 11.38 12.36 -13.44
N LYS A 420 11.11 11.75 -12.28
CA LYS A 420 9.93 12.07 -11.44
C LYS A 420 10.19 13.30 -10.55
N VAL A 421 10.62 14.40 -11.16
CA VAL A 421 11.07 15.62 -10.46
C VAL A 421 10.23 16.85 -10.86
N PHE A 422 9.99 17.73 -9.90
CA PHE A 422 9.47 19.08 -10.13
C PHE A 422 10.52 20.11 -9.71
N VAL A 423 11.01 20.88 -10.68
CA VAL A 423 11.91 22.02 -10.44
C VAL A 423 11.09 23.30 -10.59
N ILE A 424 10.87 24.03 -9.50
CA ILE A 424 9.94 25.16 -9.46
C ILE A 424 10.71 26.47 -9.24
N ARG A 425 10.87 27.28 -10.29
CA ARG A 425 11.41 28.65 -10.18
C ARG A 425 10.33 29.59 -9.64
N THR A 426 10.72 30.43 -8.69
CA THR A 426 9.83 31.45 -8.10
C THR A 426 10.58 32.77 -7.87
N SER A 427 9.87 33.84 -7.55
CA SER A 427 10.42 35.18 -7.33
C SER A 427 9.93 35.79 -6.02
N TRP A 428 10.84 36.42 -5.27
CA TRP A 428 10.54 37.32 -4.15
C TRP A 428 9.55 36.76 -3.11
N VAL A 429 9.80 35.53 -2.68
CA VAL A 429 8.91 34.80 -1.75
C VAL A 429 8.77 35.52 -0.39
N PHE A 430 7.53 35.75 0.03
CA PHE A 430 7.19 36.31 1.36
C PHE A 430 6.12 35.46 2.05
N GLY A 431 6.17 35.37 3.38
CA GLY A 431 5.27 34.55 4.18
C GLY A 431 5.43 34.77 5.69
N THR A 432 4.75 33.98 6.50
CA THR A 432 4.73 34.13 7.97
C THR A 432 5.90 33.44 8.68
N GLY A 433 6.48 32.39 8.09
CA GLY A 433 7.44 31.52 8.79
C GLY A 433 8.81 32.12 9.09
N ASN A 434 9.24 33.18 8.40
CA ASN A 434 10.55 33.80 8.60
C ASN A 434 10.59 35.26 8.12
N SER A 435 11.61 36.02 8.55
CA SER A 435 11.77 37.42 8.13
C SER A 435 11.97 37.55 6.62
N ASN A 436 11.23 38.47 6.02
CA ASN A 436 11.26 38.77 4.59
C ASN A 436 11.15 40.27 4.32
N PHE A 437 11.08 40.66 3.04
CA PHE A 437 11.02 42.07 2.65
C PHE A 437 9.84 42.83 3.28
N ASN A 438 8.64 42.23 3.36
CA ASN A 438 7.50 42.88 3.99
C ASN A 438 7.75 43.10 5.49
N THR A 439 8.28 42.08 6.19
CA THR A 439 8.64 42.18 7.61
C THR A 439 9.71 43.25 7.87
N GLN A 440 10.70 43.37 6.98
CA GLN A 440 11.74 44.40 7.06
C GLN A 440 11.15 45.81 6.89
N VAL A 441 10.33 46.02 5.86
CA VAL A 441 9.65 47.31 5.61
C VAL A 441 8.74 47.70 6.80
N ILE A 442 7.98 46.76 7.35
CA ILE A 442 7.15 46.97 8.56
C ILE A 442 8.01 47.31 9.79
N ASN A 443 9.20 46.72 9.94
CA ASN A 443 10.07 47.02 11.08
C ASN A 443 10.81 48.36 10.93
N TRP A 444 11.17 48.75 9.70
CA TRP A 444 11.71 50.08 9.44
C TRP A 444 10.65 51.17 9.64
N SER A 445 9.40 50.94 9.21
CA SER A 445 8.31 51.92 9.33
C SER A 445 7.93 52.26 10.78
N LYS A 446 8.16 51.35 11.73
CA LYS A 446 8.01 51.58 13.19
C LYS A 446 9.02 52.56 13.79
N SER A 447 10.18 52.75 13.14
CA SER A 447 11.33 53.47 13.70
C SER A 447 11.83 54.62 12.82
N ARG A 448 11.33 54.75 11.60
CA ARG A 448 11.71 55.77 10.63
C ARG A 448 10.49 56.48 10.07
N THR A 449 10.61 57.79 9.89
CA THR A 449 9.63 58.63 9.20
C THR A 449 9.90 58.74 7.69
N GLU A 450 11.02 58.20 7.22
CA GLU A 450 11.44 58.20 5.82
C GLU A 450 12.04 56.83 5.45
N LEU A 451 11.69 56.31 4.27
CA LEU A 451 12.22 55.08 3.70
C LEU A 451 12.59 55.31 2.23
N SER A 452 13.76 54.84 1.80
CA SER A 452 14.17 54.84 0.39
C SER A 452 14.25 53.40 -0.12
N ILE A 453 13.52 53.08 -1.19
CA ILE A 453 13.41 51.71 -1.73
C ILE A 453 13.65 51.73 -3.25
N VAL A 454 14.34 50.70 -3.76
CA VAL A 454 14.66 50.57 -5.19
C VAL A 454 13.41 50.44 -6.07
N ASP A 455 13.32 51.26 -7.12
CA ASP A 455 12.25 51.19 -8.13
C ASP A 455 12.69 50.57 -9.47
N ASP A 456 13.97 50.19 -9.59
CA ASP A 456 14.60 49.63 -10.80
C ASP A 456 14.91 48.12 -10.73
N GLN A 457 14.53 47.45 -9.63
CA GLN A 457 14.40 45.99 -9.55
C GLN A 457 12.91 45.65 -9.71
N ILE A 458 12.55 45.01 -10.82
CA ILE A 458 11.17 44.72 -11.24
C ILE A 458 10.97 43.20 -11.37
N SER A 459 9.97 42.67 -10.70
CA SER A 459 9.57 41.25 -10.79
C SER A 459 8.12 41.11 -10.30
N VAL A 460 7.81 40.05 -9.57
CA VAL A 460 6.57 39.94 -8.78
C VAL A 460 6.85 39.39 -7.37
N PRO A 461 6.25 39.97 -6.31
CA PRO A 461 6.19 39.36 -4.98
C PRO A 461 5.37 38.07 -5.01
N THR A 462 5.91 36.95 -4.53
CA THR A 462 5.15 35.69 -4.44
C THR A 462 4.82 35.36 -3.00
N TYR A 463 3.53 35.19 -2.67
CA TYR A 463 3.09 34.74 -1.35
C TYR A 463 3.38 33.24 -1.21
N SER A 464 4.07 32.81 -0.14
CA SER A 464 4.49 31.41 0.01
C SER A 464 3.32 30.44 0.19
N TRP A 465 2.17 30.90 0.66
CA TRP A 465 0.93 30.12 0.67
C TRP A 465 0.48 29.77 -0.75
N ASP A 466 0.34 30.78 -1.62
CA ASP A 466 -0.06 30.59 -3.02
C ASP A 466 0.96 29.71 -3.76
N LEU A 467 2.25 29.88 -3.47
CA LEU A 467 3.33 29.03 -4.01
C LEU A 467 3.19 27.57 -3.53
N ALA A 468 2.92 27.32 -2.25
CA ALA A 468 2.71 25.97 -1.71
C ALA A 468 1.47 25.32 -2.34
N GLU A 469 0.36 26.05 -2.43
CA GLU A 469 -0.90 25.57 -2.98
C GLU A 469 -0.76 25.21 -4.47
N PHE A 470 -0.23 26.12 -5.30
CA PHE A 470 -0.01 25.85 -6.72
C PHE A 470 1.07 24.79 -6.97
N SER A 471 2.07 24.69 -6.10
CA SER A 471 3.03 23.58 -6.15
C SER A 471 2.33 22.25 -5.88
N TRP A 472 1.44 22.17 -4.88
CA TRP A 472 0.70 20.94 -4.58
C TRP A 472 -0.25 20.56 -5.72
N LYS A 473 -1.02 21.52 -6.26
CA LYS A 473 -1.86 21.32 -7.46
C LYS A 473 -1.04 20.79 -8.65
N LEU A 474 0.16 21.35 -8.88
CA LEU A 474 1.09 20.87 -9.91
C LEU A 474 1.59 19.44 -9.63
N ILE A 475 2.00 19.13 -8.40
CA ILE A 475 2.49 17.81 -8.00
C ILE A 475 1.43 16.73 -8.25
N GLU A 476 0.16 17.03 -8.00
CA GLU A 476 -0.96 16.09 -8.20
C GLU A 476 -1.21 15.72 -9.67
N THR A 477 -0.69 16.49 -10.64
CA THR A 477 -0.79 16.16 -12.07
C THR A 477 0.16 15.04 -12.52
N ASN A 478 1.28 14.83 -11.79
CA ASN A 478 2.42 14.00 -12.21
C ASN A 478 3.10 14.43 -13.54
N GLU A 479 2.82 15.62 -14.07
CA GLU A 479 3.48 16.15 -15.28
C GLU A 479 4.86 16.74 -14.93
N PHE A 480 5.84 15.86 -14.72
CA PHE A 480 7.16 16.21 -14.20
C PHE A 480 7.95 17.22 -15.07
N GLY A 481 8.88 17.94 -14.44
CA GLY A 481 9.85 18.81 -15.10
C GLY A 481 10.00 20.20 -14.47
N LEU A 482 10.44 21.14 -15.29
CA LEU A 482 10.69 22.54 -14.92
C LEU A 482 9.42 23.41 -15.07
N TYR A 483 9.12 24.23 -14.06
CA TYR A 483 7.97 25.13 -14.02
C TYR A 483 8.32 26.48 -13.37
N HIS A 484 7.61 27.53 -13.77
CA HIS A 484 7.60 28.84 -13.10
C HIS A 484 6.33 28.98 -12.25
N ILE A 485 6.48 29.28 -10.95
CA ILE A 485 5.36 29.64 -10.06
C ILE A 485 5.66 30.96 -9.36
N SER A 486 4.95 32.00 -9.79
CA SER A 486 4.97 33.35 -9.20
C SER A 486 3.58 33.98 -9.32
N ASN A 487 3.19 34.85 -8.38
CA ASN A 487 1.88 35.51 -8.41
C ASN A 487 1.65 36.33 -9.70
N ASP A 488 0.39 36.61 -10.01
CA ASP A 488 0.03 37.49 -11.12
C ASP A 488 0.43 38.97 -10.86
N GLY A 489 0.63 39.69 -11.95
CA GLY A 489 1.01 41.09 -11.99
C GLY A 489 2.52 41.31 -12.02
N ILE A 490 2.90 42.58 -11.86
CA ILE A 490 4.28 43.06 -11.86
C ILE A 490 4.43 44.16 -10.80
N ALA A 491 5.61 44.28 -10.21
CA ALA A 491 5.94 45.31 -9.23
C ALA A 491 7.45 45.56 -9.19
N SER A 492 7.84 46.81 -8.94
CA SER A 492 9.15 47.09 -8.35
C SER A 492 9.16 46.81 -6.84
N LYS A 493 10.34 46.78 -6.20
CA LYS A 493 10.41 46.74 -4.72
C LYS A 493 9.77 47.97 -4.09
N TYR A 494 9.87 49.13 -4.73
CA TYR A 494 9.18 50.35 -4.33
C TYR A 494 7.66 50.16 -4.35
N ASP A 495 7.09 49.55 -5.39
CA ASP A 495 5.64 49.31 -5.48
C ASP A 495 5.16 48.31 -4.42
N GLN A 496 5.94 47.25 -4.17
CA GLN A 496 5.69 46.28 -3.09
C GLN A 496 5.67 46.98 -1.72
N ALA A 497 6.70 47.79 -1.43
CA ALA A 497 6.80 48.53 -0.17
C ALA A 497 5.68 49.57 -0.03
N LYS A 498 5.37 50.31 -1.09
CA LYS A 498 4.29 51.31 -1.10
C LYS A 498 2.95 50.68 -0.76
N TYR A 499 2.55 49.62 -1.47
CA TYR A 499 1.27 48.96 -1.23
C TYR A 499 1.13 48.45 0.20
N LEU A 500 2.21 47.86 0.74
CA LEU A 500 2.28 47.38 2.12
C LEU A 500 2.14 48.52 3.14
N LEU A 501 2.86 49.63 2.95
CA LEU A 501 2.88 50.78 3.84
C LEU A 501 1.53 51.53 3.84
N ASP A 502 0.92 51.69 2.66
CA ASP A 502 -0.43 52.25 2.50
C ASP A 502 -1.46 51.41 3.28
N LYS A 503 -1.38 50.07 3.20
CA LYS A 503 -2.28 49.13 3.88
C LYS A 503 -2.16 49.15 5.41
N ILE A 504 -0.95 49.24 5.96
CA ILE A 504 -0.75 49.39 7.41
C ILE A 504 -0.97 50.84 7.90
N GLY A 505 -1.37 51.77 7.03
CA GLY A 505 -1.68 53.15 7.38
C GLY A 505 -0.48 54.02 7.77
N TRP A 506 0.74 53.64 7.38
CA TRP A 506 1.95 54.40 7.69
C TRP A 506 1.90 55.81 7.09
N LYS A 507 2.46 56.80 7.81
CA LYS A 507 2.37 58.23 7.47
C LYS A 507 3.72 58.90 7.15
N GLY A 508 4.78 58.10 7.02
CA GLY A 508 6.09 58.60 6.62
C GLY A 508 6.23 58.78 5.11
N GLU A 509 7.39 59.29 4.69
CA GLU A 509 7.73 59.52 3.29
C GLU A 509 8.41 58.28 2.68
N LEU A 510 7.86 57.75 1.59
CA LEU A 510 8.50 56.69 0.79
C LEU A 510 9.15 57.29 -0.46
N LYS A 511 10.47 57.27 -0.52
CA LYS A 511 11.28 57.76 -1.64
C LYS A 511 11.71 56.61 -2.57
N LYS A 512 11.83 56.95 -3.85
CA LYS A 512 12.43 56.09 -4.88
C LYS A 512 13.94 56.18 -4.82
N ALA A 513 14.61 55.04 -4.92
CA ALA A 513 16.04 54.93 -5.11
C ALA A 513 16.35 54.01 -6.30
N LYS A 514 17.60 53.99 -6.75
CA LYS A 514 18.13 53.06 -7.74
C LYS A 514 19.01 52.01 -7.09
N THR A 515 19.20 50.88 -7.77
CA THR A 515 20.07 49.80 -7.29
C THR A 515 21.52 50.28 -7.16
N SER A 516 21.94 51.26 -7.99
CA SER A 516 23.24 51.95 -7.88
C SER A 516 23.44 52.73 -6.58
N ASP A 517 22.37 53.09 -5.88
CA ASP A 517 22.43 53.92 -4.68
C ASP A 517 22.76 53.08 -3.43
N PHE A 518 22.80 51.75 -3.59
CA PHE A 518 23.13 50.78 -2.56
C PHE A 518 24.38 49.99 -2.96
N ASN A 519 25.39 49.96 -2.08
CA ASN A 519 26.59 49.15 -2.29
C ASN A 519 26.33 47.67 -1.96
N LEU A 520 25.65 46.97 -2.87
CA LEU A 520 25.31 45.55 -2.77
C LEU A 520 26.43 44.69 -3.35
N ALA A 521 26.74 43.58 -2.69
CA ALA A 521 27.82 42.67 -3.12
C ALA A 521 27.40 41.86 -4.34
N ALA A 522 26.17 41.33 -4.35
CA ALA A 522 25.66 40.56 -5.46
C ALA A 522 24.96 41.45 -6.49
N LYS A 523 25.25 41.20 -7.77
CA LYS A 523 24.51 41.81 -8.88
C LYS A 523 23.06 41.31 -8.88
N ARG A 524 22.13 42.22 -9.19
CA ARG A 524 20.70 41.93 -9.26
C ARG A 524 20.16 42.32 -10.63
N ALA A 525 19.34 41.45 -11.21
CA ALA A 525 18.63 41.69 -12.45
C ALA A 525 17.68 42.90 -12.30
N LYS A 526 17.61 43.76 -13.33
CA LYS A 526 16.65 44.87 -13.36
C LYS A 526 15.21 44.39 -13.59
N PHE A 527 15.05 43.33 -14.37
CA PHE A 527 13.76 42.74 -14.70
C PHE A 527 13.83 41.22 -14.56
N SER A 528 13.04 40.60 -13.68
CA SER A 528 13.10 39.15 -13.44
C SER A 528 11.70 38.49 -13.32
N LYS A 529 10.65 39.13 -13.85
CA LYS A 529 9.29 38.59 -13.80
C LYS A 529 9.23 37.23 -14.52
N LEU A 530 8.77 36.20 -13.81
CA LEU A 530 8.46 34.89 -14.37
C LEU A 530 7.00 34.84 -14.86
N SER A 531 6.76 34.26 -16.04
CA SER A 531 5.41 33.88 -16.49
C SER A 531 5.06 32.49 -15.94
N SER A 532 3.90 32.36 -15.29
CA SER A 532 3.41 31.09 -14.73
C SER A 532 2.43 30.39 -15.69
N GLU A 533 2.27 30.85 -16.94
CA GLU A 533 1.26 30.32 -17.88
C GLU A 533 1.30 28.80 -18.08
N LYS A 534 2.48 28.18 -17.98
CA LYS A 534 2.63 26.73 -18.13
C LYS A 534 1.89 25.97 -17.03
N VAL A 535 2.10 26.34 -15.76
CA VAL A 535 1.38 25.71 -14.64
C VAL A 535 -0.09 26.06 -14.67
N GLU A 536 -0.46 27.32 -14.96
CA GLU A 536 -1.85 27.77 -14.97
C GLU A 536 -2.72 27.04 -16.01
N LYS A 537 -2.18 26.82 -17.22
CA LYS A 537 -2.86 26.05 -18.27
C LYS A 537 -3.02 24.57 -17.90
N LEU A 538 -2.05 24.03 -17.15
CA LEU A 538 -2.05 22.63 -16.72
C LEU A 538 -3.02 22.39 -15.55
N VAL A 539 -3.06 23.28 -14.55
CA VAL A 539 -3.97 23.14 -13.39
C VAL A 539 -5.37 23.71 -13.65
N GLY A 540 -5.57 24.46 -14.74
CA GLY A 540 -6.85 25.08 -15.10
C GLY A 540 -7.23 26.32 -14.27
N GLU A 541 -6.27 26.91 -13.55
CA GLU A 541 -6.48 27.99 -12.58
C GLU A 541 -5.43 29.10 -12.74
N LYS A 542 -5.80 30.35 -12.48
CA LYS A 542 -4.90 31.50 -12.49
C LYS A 542 -4.31 31.78 -11.11
N LEU A 543 -3.02 32.10 -11.05
CA LEU A 543 -2.38 32.50 -9.80
C LEU A 543 -2.95 33.84 -9.31
N PRO A 544 -3.21 34.01 -7.99
CA PRO A 544 -3.70 35.27 -7.45
C PRO A 544 -2.75 36.44 -7.76
N ASN A 545 -3.29 37.66 -7.84
CA ASN A 545 -2.48 38.87 -7.99
C ASN A 545 -1.68 39.16 -6.71
N TRP A 546 -0.42 39.60 -6.83
CA TRP A 546 0.50 39.81 -5.70
C TRP A 546 -0.06 40.72 -4.59
N LYS A 547 -0.89 41.70 -4.94
CA LYS A 547 -1.56 42.60 -3.98
C LYS A 547 -2.50 41.83 -3.04
N SER A 548 -3.26 40.88 -3.60
CA SER A 548 -4.14 39.99 -2.84
C SER A 548 -3.35 39.06 -1.91
N GLY A 549 -2.16 38.63 -2.33
CA GLY A 549 -1.22 37.90 -1.46
C GLY A 549 -0.73 38.74 -0.27
N ILE A 550 -0.45 40.04 -0.47
CA ILE A 550 -0.11 40.95 0.65
C ILE A 550 -1.30 41.16 1.58
N ASP A 551 -2.51 41.33 1.04
CA ASP A 551 -3.72 41.50 1.85
C ASP A 551 -4.00 40.27 2.72
N ARG A 552 -3.86 39.06 2.17
CA ARG A 552 -3.91 37.80 2.95
C ARG A 552 -2.81 37.72 4.00
N TYR A 553 -1.57 38.09 3.66
CA TYR A 553 -0.44 38.10 4.59
C TYR A 553 -0.63 39.07 5.78
N LEU A 554 -1.34 40.18 5.57
CA LEU A 554 -1.68 41.13 6.63
C LEU A 554 -2.94 40.73 7.45
N GLY A 555 -3.64 39.66 7.07
CA GLY A 555 -4.92 39.28 7.69
C GLY A 555 -6.06 40.25 7.36
N MET A 556 -6.03 40.88 6.18
CA MET A 556 -6.99 41.88 5.71
C MET A 556 -7.94 41.37 4.61
N ALA A 557 -8.12 40.05 4.52
CA ALA A 557 -8.83 39.34 3.45
C ALA A 557 -9.97 38.48 3.99
#